data_AF-E8KFZ0-F1
#
_entry.id   AF-E8KFZ0-F1
#
_cell.length_a   1.000
_cell.length_b   1.000
_cell.length_c   1.000
_cell.angle_alpha   90.00
_cell.angle_beta   90.00
_cell.angle_gamma   90.00
#
_symmetry.space_group_name_H-M   'P 1'
#
loop_
_entity.id
_entity.type
_entity.pdbx_description
1 polymer ?
#
loop_
_entity_poly.entity_id
_entity_poly.type
_entity_poly.pdbx_seq_one_letter_code
_entity_poly.pdbx_strand_id
1 'polypeptide(L)' 'MKITHCKLKKYIQRRLLEFFVAEVTARTAADLLGIQANTAA' A
#
# COMPACT_ATOMS: atom_id res chain seq x y z
N MET A 1 -0.16 7.98 11.30
CA MET A 1 0.26 6.57 11.48
C MET A 1 1.78 6.50 11.44
N LYS A 2 2.44 5.93 12.47
CA LYS A 2 3.89 5.69 12.47
C LYS A 2 4.13 4.18 12.35
N ILE A 3 4.28 3.68 11.13
CA ILE A 3 4.63 2.26 10.91
C ILE A 3 6.12 2.10 11.17
N THR A 4 6.49 1.32 12.18
CA THR A 4 7.87 0.92 12.48
C THR A 4 8.15 -0.45 11.87
N HIS A 5 9.42 -0.75 11.58
CA HIS A 5 9.86 -2.04 11.00
C HIS A 5 9.18 -2.46 9.68
N CYS A 6 8.66 -1.51 8.90
CA CYS A 6 8.14 -1.78 7.57
C CYS A 6 9.23 -1.64 6.49
N LYS A 7 9.32 -2.63 5.60
CA LYS A 7 10.26 -2.62 4.47
C LYS A 7 9.86 -1.64 3.35
N LEU A 8 8.60 -1.23 3.31
CA LEU A 8 8.10 -0.31 2.29
C LEU A 8 8.60 1.11 2.54
N LYS A 9 8.93 1.81 1.46
CA LYS A 9 9.21 3.25 1.51
C LYS A 9 7.98 3.99 2.03
N LYS A 10 8.19 5.05 2.82
CA LYS A 10 7.09 5.85 3.41
C LYS A 10 6.09 6.36 2.38
N TYR A 11 6.51 6.66 1.14
CA TYR A 11 5.59 7.12 0.10
C TYR A 11 4.62 6.01 -0.34
N ILE A 12 5.10 4.77 -0.51
CA ILE A 12 4.25 3.62 -0.87
C ILE A 12 3.23 3.36 0.23
N GLN A 13 3.65 3.40 1.50
CA GLN A 13 2.75 3.23 2.64
C GLN A 13 1.63 4.28 2.65
N ARG A 14 1.95 5.55 2.35
CA ARG A 14 0.93 6.62 2.26
C ARG A 14 -0.03 6.41 1.10
N ARG A 15 0.47 6.01 -0.07
CA ARG A 15 -0.38 5.73 -1.23
C ARG A 15 -1.30 4.53 -1.01
N LEU A 16 -0.81 3.47 -0.36
CA LEU A 16 -1.66 2.34 0.05
C LEU A 16 -2.80 2.80 0.97
N LEU A 17 -2.51 3.68 1.93
CA LEU A 17 -3.53 4.25 2.80
C LEU A 17 -4.58 5.06 2.01
N GLU A 18 -4.15 5.89 1.07
CA GLU A 18 -5.06 6.65 0.19
C GLU A 18 -5.98 5.72 -0.61
N PHE A 19 -5.45 4.61 -1.14
CA PHE A 19 -6.25 3.63 -1.86
C PHE A 19 -7.25 2.90 -0.97
N PHE A 20 -6.88 2.53 0.26
CA PHE A 20 -7.82 1.84 1.16
C PHE A 20 -8.90 2.75 1.69
N VAL A 21 -8.61 4.04 1.90
CA VAL A 21 -9.64 5.05 2.21
C VAL A 21 -10.62 5.21 1.05
N ALA A 22 -10.16 5.05 -0.19
CA ALA A 22 -10.99 5.02 -1.39
C ALA A 22 -11.60 3.64 -1.69
N GLU A 23 -11.52 2.69 -0.75
CA GLU A 23 -12.04 1.32 -0.86
C GLU A 23 -11.52 0.51 -2.06
N VAL A 24 -10.37 0.86 -2.66
CA VAL A 24 -9.78 0.03 -3.71
C VAL A 24 -9.16 -1.23 -3.13
N THR A 25 -9.32 -2.35 -3.83
CA THR A 25 -8.82 -3.64 -3.36
C THR A 25 -7.30 -3.67 -3.24
N ALA A 26 -6.77 -4.42 -2.28
CA ALA A 26 -5.33 -4.59 -2.07
C ALA A 26 -4.58 -5.04 -3.34
N ARG A 27 -5.19 -5.92 -4.14
CA ARG A 27 -4.61 -6.38 -5.42
C ARG A 27 -4.48 -5.21 -6.40
N THR A 28 -5.56 -4.47 -6.63
CA THR A 28 -5.54 -3.32 -7.55
C THR A 28 -4.59 -2.22 -7.06
N ALA A 29 -4.54 -1.94 -5.76
CA ALA A 29 -3.59 -1.00 -5.18
C ALA A 29 -2.13 -1.44 -5.43
N ALA A 30 -1.84 -2.74 -5.29
CA ALA A 30 -0.52 -3.29 -5.56
C ALA A 30 -0.13 -3.16 -7.04
N ASP A 31 -1.06 -3.47 -7.95
CA ASP A 31 -0.85 -3.34 -9.40
C ASP A 31 -0.57 -1.88 -9.79
N LEU A 32 -1.35 -0.94 -9.25
CA LEU A 32 -1.16 0.51 -9.46
C LEU A 32 0.16 1.04 -8.90
N LEU A 33 0.71 0.38 -7.87
CA LEU A 33 1.98 0.75 -7.24
C LEU A 33 3.18 -0.05 -7.76
N GLY A 34 2.95 -1.04 -8.65
CA GLY A 34 3.98 -1.92 -9.16
C GLY A 34 4.66 -2.76 -8.07
N ILE A 35 3.92 -3.17 -7.03
CA ILE A 35 4.43 -4.03 -5.95
C ILE A 35 3.73 -5.39 -5.97
N GLN A 36 4.34 -6.40 -5.36
CA GLN A 36 3.71 -7.72 -5.24
C GLN A 36 2.39 -7.60 -4.46
N ALA A 37 1.31 -8.22 -4.96
CA ALA A 37 -0.02 -8.15 -4.35
C ALA A 37 -0.04 -8.44 -2.83
N ASN A 38 0.70 -9.45 -2.39
CA ASN A 38 0.80 -9.82 -0.96
C ASN A 38 1.47 -8.76 -0.09
N THR A 39 2.15 -7.78 -0.70
CA THR A 39 2.78 -6.66 0.02
C THR A 39 1.78 -5.55 0.34
N ALA A 40 0.66 -5.48 -0.40
CA ALA A 40 -0.44 -4.54 -0.14
C ALA A 40 -1.54 -5.14 0.73
N ALA A 41 -1.47 -6.42 1.09
CA ALA A 41 -2.45 -7.09 1.93
C ALA A 41 -2.29 -6.74 3.42
#